data_AF-A0A936JPX7-F1
#
_entry.id   AF-A0A936JPX7-F1
#
_cell.length_a   1.000
_cell.length_b   1.000
_cell.length_c   1.000
_cell.angle_alpha   90.00
_cell.angle_beta   90.00
_cell.angle_gamma   90.00
#
_symmetry.space_group_name_H-M   'P 1'
#
loop_
_entity.id
_entity.type
_entity.pdbx_description
1 polymer ?
#
loop_
_entity_poly.entity_id
_entity_poly.type
_entity_poly.pdbx_seq_one_letter_code
_entity_poly.pdbx_strand_id
1 'polypeptide(L)'
;MFIVAIREVESWLLADIEGLSEFTGVSIHNFPQNPDVLKDPKAELLRIVRKSRIRNIKEDILPKNNFATIGPNYNGRLGEFVNQTWSQVRAAKRSDSLARAIRALTTFEFLFSVQ
;
A
#
# COMPACT_ATOMS: atom_id res chain seq x y z
N MET A 1 -0.83 15.64 -13.52
CA MET A 1 0.28 15.12 -12.69
C MET A 1 0.56 13.70 -13.15
N PHE A 2 1.76 13.42 -13.66
CA PHE A 2 2.18 12.04 -13.97
C PHE A 2 2.59 11.37 -12.65
N ILE A 3 2.02 10.20 -12.39
CA ILE A 3 2.25 9.43 -11.16
C ILE A 3 2.78 8.05 -11.56
N VAL A 4 3.81 7.60 -10.86
CA VAL A 4 4.44 6.29 -11.11
C VAL A 4 3.58 5.21 -10.47
N ALA A 5 3.21 4.16 -11.20
CA ALA A 5 2.33 3.10 -10.72
C ALA A 5 2.75 2.51 -9.36
N ILE A 6 4.05 2.38 -9.10
CA ILE A 6 4.59 1.87 -7.83
C ILE A 6 4.24 2.80 -6.65
N ARG A 7 4.36 4.12 -6.85
CA ARG A 7 4.04 5.13 -5.83
C ARG A 7 2.56 5.07 -5.47
N GLU A 8 1.70 4.93 -6.48
CA GLU A 8 0.26 4.78 -6.28
C GLU A 8 -0.07 3.52 -5.50
N VAL A 9 0.51 2.37 -5.88
CA VAL A 9 0.30 1.11 -5.16
C VAL A 9 0.63 1.25 -3.67
N GLU A 10 1.78 1.84 -3.34
CA GLU A 10 2.15 2.03 -1.93
C GLU A 10 1.21 3.01 -1.19
N SER A 11 0.73 4.06 -1.87
CA SER A 11 -0.32 4.94 -1.33
C SER A 11 -1.60 4.16 -1.03
N TRP A 12 -2.03 3.30 -1.96
CA TRP A 12 -3.25 2.49 -1.84
C TRP A 12 -3.17 1.46 -0.70
N LEU A 13 -1.98 0.92 -0.44
CA LEU A 13 -1.74 0.04 0.71
C LEU A 13 -1.85 0.82 2.03
N LEU A 14 -1.25 2.01 2.11
CA LEU A 14 -1.35 2.90 3.27
C LEU A 14 -2.78 3.37 3.53
N ALA A 15 -3.60 3.45 2.49
CA ALA A 15 -5.00 3.85 2.59
C ALA A 15 -5.88 2.83 3.33
N ASP A 16 -5.43 1.59 3.57
CA ASP A 16 -6.10 0.63 4.45
C ASP A 16 -5.42 0.56 5.83
N ILE A 17 -5.60 1.59 6.64
CA ILE A 17 -5.04 1.71 7.99
C ILE A 17 -5.43 0.52 8.87
N GLU A 18 -6.68 0.06 8.83
CA GLU A 18 -7.14 -1.04 9.68
C GLU A 18 -6.42 -2.34 9.31
N GLY A 19 -6.40 -2.69 8.02
CA GLY A 19 -5.71 -3.88 7.54
C GLY A 19 -4.21 -3.80 7.77
N LEU A 20 -3.59 -2.65 7.48
CA LEU A 20 -2.14 -2.49 7.62
C LEU A 20 -1.71 -2.42 9.10
N SER A 21 -2.56 -1.88 9.98
CA SER A 21 -2.40 -1.93 11.43
C SER A 21 -2.41 -3.37 11.95
N GLU A 22 -3.36 -4.18 11.49
CA GLU A 22 -3.42 -5.60 11.83
C GLU A 22 -2.18 -6.35 11.33
N PHE A 23 -1.86 -6.19 10.04
CA PHE A 23 -0.71 -6.84 9.40
C PHE A 23 0.63 -6.49 10.06
N THR A 24 0.85 -5.22 10.38
CA THR A 24 2.12 -4.76 10.98
C THR A 24 2.12 -4.82 12.51
N GLY A 25 0.96 -4.98 13.15
CA GLY A 25 0.82 -4.84 14.59
C GLY A 25 1.12 -3.43 15.13
N VAL A 26 1.06 -2.41 14.29
CA VAL A 26 1.29 -1.00 14.64
C VAL A 26 -0.06 -0.33 14.88
N SER A 27 -0.19 0.45 15.96
CA SER A 27 -1.43 1.19 16.24
C SER A 27 -1.80 2.17 15.12
N ILE A 28 -3.09 2.19 14.74
CA ILE A 28 -3.71 3.06 13.72
C ILE A 28 -3.35 4.55 13.86
N HIS A 29 -3.03 5.03 15.06
CA HIS A 29 -2.66 6.43 15.30
C HIS A 29 -1.30 6.82 14.68
N ASN A 30 -0.50 5.84 14.27
CA ASN A 30 0.78 6.08 13.62
C ASN A 30 0.69 6.22 12.10
N PHE A 31 -0.51 6.14 11.52
CA PHE A 31 -0.72 6.11 10.08
C PHE A 31 -1.12 7.49 9.53
N PRO A 32 -0.74 7.81 8.29
CA PRO A 32 -1.14 9.06 7.64
C PRO A 32 -2.65 9.06 7.36
N GLN A 33 -3.31 10.21 7.55
CA GLN A 33 -4.73 10.36 7.25
C GLN A 33 -5.01 10.46 5.75
N ASN A 34 -4.08 11.04 4.99
CA ASN A 34 -4.19 11.21 3.54
C ASN A 34 -2.92 10.66 2.87
N PRO A 35 -2.96 9.43 2.33
CA PRO A 35 -1.79 8.81 1.72
C PRO A 35 -1.47 9.37 0.32
N ASP A 36 -2.46 9.84 -0.44
CA ASP A 36 -2.28 10.30 -1.84
C ASP A 36 -1.41 11.56 -1.94
N VAL A 37 -1.38 12.39 -0.89
CA VAL A 37 -0.55 13.60 -0.84
C VAL A 37 0.90 13.33 -0.42
N LEU A 38 1.22 12.11 0.02
CA LEU A 38 2.57 11.77 0.45
C LEU A 38 3.54 11.85 -0.73
N LYS A 39 4.64 12.57 -0.52
CA LYS A 39 5.72 12.66 -1.51
C LYS A 39 6.36 11.30 -1.80
N ASP A 40 6.54 10.49 -0.75
CA ASP A 40 7.15 9.17 -0.81
C ASP A 40 6.39 8.17 0.10
N PRO A 41 5.33 7.53 -0.44
CA PRO A 41 4.56 6.50 0.26
C PRO A 41 5.42 5.29 0.69
N LYS A 42 6.45 4.92 -0.08
CA LYS A 42 7.39 3.85 0.29
C LYS A 42 8.07 4.17 1.61
N ALA A 43 8.65 5.38 1.70
CA ALA A 43 9.36 5.80 2.90
C ALA A 43 8.44 5.82 4.12
N GLU A 44 7.18 6.22 3.94
CA GLU A 44 6.18 6.23 5.01
C GLU A 44 5.79 4.82 5.45
N LEU A 45 5.60 3.90 4.51
CA LEU A 45 5.36 2.49 4.79
C LEU A 45 6.51 1.89 5.60
N LEU A 46 7.76 2.14 5.19
CA LEU A 46 8.94 1.69 5.95
C LEU A 46 9.00 2.35 7.35
N ARG A 47 8.62 3.62 7.49
CA ARG A 47 8.55 4.31 8.79
C ARG A 47 7.53 3.66 9.73
N ILE A 48 6.38 3.26 9.21
CA ILE A 48 5.36 2.53 9.98
C ILE A 48 5.91 1.16 10.40
N VAL A 49 6.46 0.40 9.45
CA VAL A 49 6.99 -0.94 9.73
C VAL A 49 8.14 -0.93 10.74
N ARG A 50 8.99 0.12 10.79
CA ARG A 50 10.00 0.28 11.86
C ARG A 50 9.40 0.24 13.27
N LYS A 51 8.16 0.70 13.45
CA LYS A 51 7.43 0.67 14.73
C LYS A 51 6.75 -0.68 15.01
N SER A 52 6.80 -1.62 14.07
CA SER A 52 6.18 -2.94 14.23
C SER A 52 6.78 -3.70 15.42
N ARG A 53 5.89 -4.30 16.21
CA ARG A 53 6.24 -5.26 17.26
C ARG A 53 6.55 -6.65 16.71
N ILE A 54 6.20 -6.93 15.45
CA ILE A 54 6.35 -8.24 14.83
C ILE A 54 7.72 -8.31 14.15
N ARG A 55 8.60 -9.18 14.66
CA ARG A 55 10.01 -9.21 14.27
C ARG A 55 10.23 -9.60 12.81
N ASN A 56 9.59 -10.67 12.35
CA ASN A 56 9.73 -11.17 10.98
C ASN A 56 9.26 -10.14 9.94
N ILE A 57 8.18 -9.40 10.21
CA ILE A 57 7.71 -8.30 9.35
C ILE A 57 8.80 -7.24 9.16
N LYS A 58 9.50 -6.86 10.23
CA LYS A 58 10.60 -5.90 10.14
C LYS A 58 11.77 -6.44 9.34
N GLU A 59 12.21 -7.67 9.62
CA GLU A 59 13.38 -8.27 8.96
C GLU A 59 13.16 -8.49 7.46
N ASP A 60 11.92 -8.70 7.04
CA ASP A 60 11.54 -8.95 5.65
C ASP A 60 11.32 -7.67 4.84
N ILE A 61 10.75 -6.62 5.45
CA ILE A 61 10.35 -5.39 4.76
C ILE A 61 11.39 -4.28 4.88
N LEU A 62 12.14 -4.20 5.97
CA LEU A 62 13.09 -3.11 6.19
C LEU A 62 14.43 -3.39 5.51
N PRO A 63 15.09 -2.35 4.97
CA PRO A 63 16.45 -2.46 4.45
C PRO A 63 17.42 -3.02 5.50
N LYS A 64 18.32 -3.92 5.08
CA LYS A 64 19.35 -4.51 5.94
C LYS A 64 20.66 -3.72 5.97
N ASN A 65 20.86 -2.80 5.03
CA ASN A 65 22.05 -1.97 4.93
C ASN A 65 21.71 -0.65 4.21
N ASN A 66 22.69 0.27 4.18
CA ASN A 66 22.51 1.62 3.61
C ASN A 66 22.42 1.66 2.07
N PHE A 67 22.71 0.56 1.39
CA PHE A 67 22.62 0.46 -0.07
C PHE A 67 21.26 -0.09 -0.54
N ALA A 68 20.51 -0.73 0.34
CA ALA A 68 19.18 -1.24 0.05
C ALA A 68 18.11 -0.20 0.37
N THR A 69 17.12 -0.05 -0.51
CA THR A 69 15.97 0.84 -0.30
C THR A 69 14.78 0.11 0.31
N ILE A 70 14.75 -1.23 0.25
CA ILE A 70 13.72 -2.12 0.79
C ILE A 70 14.36 -3.38 1.38
N GLY A 71 13.58 -4.12 2.18
CA GLY A 71 13.97 -5.41 2.74
C GLY A 71 13.91 -6.57 1.74
N PRO A 72 14.51 -7.72 2.09
CA PRO A 72 14.70 -8.86 1.19
C PRO A 72 13.40 -9.49 0.68
N ASN A 73 12.29 -9.33 1.41
CA ASN A 73 11.00 -9.91 1.06
C ASN A 73 9.87 -8.86 1.09
N TYR A 74 10.20 -7.62 0.73
CA TYR A 74 9.25 -6.50 0.69
C TYR A 74 8.00 -6.83 -0.13
N ASN A 75 8.17 -7.21 -1.41
CA ASN A 75 7.05 -7.50 -2.30
C ASN A 75 6.25 -8.74 -1.86
N GLY A 76 6.92 -9.78 -1.35
CA GLY A 76 6.23 -10.99 -0.89
C GLY A 76 5.34 -10.70 0.32
N ARG A 77 5.82 -9.90 1.28
CA ARG A 77 5.03 -9.46 2.43
C ARG A 77 3.88 -8.53 2.06
N LEU A 78 4.10 -7.59 1.14
CA LEU A 78 3.00 -6.75 0.67
C LEU A 78 1.97 -7.55 -0.14
N GLY A 79 2.41 -8.54 -0.93
CA GLY A 79 1.51 -9.47 -1.61
C GLY A 79 0.69 -10.31 -0.62
N GLU A 80 1.31 -10.79 0.45
CA GLU A 80 0.62 -11.48 1.55
C GLU A 80 -0.46 -10.59 2.17
N PHE A 81 -0.10 -9.34 2.51
CA PHE A 81 -1.03 -8.34 3.04
C PHE A 81 -2.23 -8.11 2.10
N VAL A 82 -1.96 -7.92 0.82
CA VAL A 82 -2.99 -7.70 -0.21
C VAL A 82 -3.96 -8.88 -0.30
N ASN A 83 -3.45 -10.11 -0.24
CA ASN A 83 -4.25 -11.31 -0.41
C ASN A 83 -5.05 -11.70 0.84
N GLN A 84 -4.60 -11.30 2.03
CA GLN A 84 -5.20 -11.79 3.28
C GLN A 84 -6.11 -10.76 3.96
N THR A 85 -5.64 -9.53 4.14
CA THR A 85 -6.29 -8.57 5.06
C THR A 85 -6.62 -7.22 4.42
N TRP A 86 -5.97 -6.88 3.30
CA TRP A 86 -6.21 -5.62 2.62
C TRP A 86 -7.64 -5.51 2.08
N SER A 87 -8.27 -4.37 2.32
CA SER A 87 -9.60 -4.07 1.80
C SER A 87 -9.55 -2.88 0.86
N GLN A 88 -9.75 -3.16 -0.42
CA GLN A 88 -9.91 -2.11 -1.44
C GLN A 88 -11.07 -1.15 -1.10
N VAL A 89 -12.12 -1.61 -0.43
CA VAL A 89 -13.27 -0.77 -0.04
C VAL A 89 -12.89 0.22 1.05
N ARG A 90 -12.13 -0.20 2.07
CA ARG A 90 -11.62 0.72 3.11
C ARG A 90 -10.59 1.67 2.51
N ALA A 91 -9.68 1.15 1.69
CA ALA A 91 -8.66 1.94 1.01
C ALA A 91 -9.26 3.03 0.12
N ALA A 92 -10.25 2.70 -0.70
CA ALA A 92 -10.88 3.65 -1.64
C ALA A 92 -11.66 4.77 -0.94
N LYS A 93 -12.05 4.61 0.32
CA LYS A 93 -12.65 5.70 1.11
C LYS A 93 -11.62 6.76 1.53
N ARG A 94 -10.32 6.43 1.48
CA ARG A 94 -9.22 7.30 1.92
C ARG A 94 -8.22 7.63 0.81
N SER A 95 -8.40 7.08 -0.38
CA SER A 95 -7.56 7.36 -1.55
C SER A 95 -8.46 7.65 -2.76
N ASP A 96 -8.45 8.91 -3.18
CA ASP A 96 -9.19 9.37 -4.35
C ASP A 96 -8.60 8.78 -5.64
N SER A 97 -7.28 8.58 -5.68
CA SER A 97 -6.64 7.94 -6.83
C SER A 97 -7.05 6.48 -6.97
N LEU A 98 -7.13 5.72 -5.87
CA LEU A 98 -7.64 4.35 -5.87
C LEU A 98 -9.12 4.30 -6.25
N ALA A 99 -9.95 5.18 -5.69
CA ALA A 99 -11.36 5.23 -6.00
C ALA A 99 -11.60 5.47 -7.50
N ARG A 100 -10.82 6.37 -8.12
CA ARG A 100 -10.87 6.59 -9.57
C ARG A 100 -10.37 5.38 -10.36
N ALA A 101 -9.29 4.74 -9.92
CA ALA A 101 -8.76 3.55 -10.57
C ALA A 101 -9.77 2.40 -10.57
N ILE A 102 -10.41 2.12 -9.43
CA ILE A 102 -11.47 1.12 -9.31
C ILE A 102 -12.63 1.46 -10.23
N ARG A 103 -13.14 2.70 -10.22
CA ARG A 103 -14.21 3.13 -11.13
C ARG A 103 -13.85 2.91 -12.60
N ALA A 104 -12.63 3.29 -12.99
CA ALA A 104 -12.17 3.10 -14.36
C ALA A 104 -12.14 1.62 -14.76
N LEU A 105 -11.68 0.73 -13.86
CA LEU A 105 -11.65 -0.71 -14.10
C LEU A 105 -13.06 -1.33 -14.14
N THR A 106 -13.98 -0.86 -13.30
CA THR A 106 -15.35 -1.42 -13.25
C THR A 106 -16.25 -0.92 -14.37
N THR A 107 -16.01 0.28 -14.89
CA THR A 107 -16.77 0.87 -16.00
C THR A 107 -16.13 0.57 -17.36
N PHE A 108 -15.04 -0.20 -17.39
CA PHE A 108 -14.40 -0.60 -18.62
C PHE A 108 -15.27 -1.62 -19.38
N GLU A 109 -16.09 -1.13 -20.31
CA GLU A 109 -16.76 -1.98 -21.29
C GLU A 109 -15.77 -2.37 -22.39
N PHE A 110 -15.56 -3.68 -22.56
CA PHE A 110 -14.85 -4.19 -23.71
C PHE A 110 -15.70 -3.95 -24.97
N LEU A 111 -15.34 -2.96 -25.78
CA LEU A 111 -15.84 -2.81 -27.14
C LEU A 111 -15.30 -3.95 -28.03
N PHE A 112 -15.80 -5.17 -27.85
CA PHE A 112 -15.71 -6.20 -28.88
C PHE A 112 -17.01 -6.19 -29.69
N SER A 113 -17.09 -5.25 -30.63
CA SER A 113 -17.89 -5.43 -31.84
C SER A 113 -16.93 -5.70 -32.97
N VAL A 114 -16.65 -6.98 -33.20
CA VAL A 114 -16.15 -7.45 -34.50
C VAL A 114 -17.37 -7.44 -35.42
N GLN A 115 -17.38 -6.54 -36.41
CA GLN A 115 -18.20 -6.68 -37.61
C GLN A 115 -17.52 -7.65 -38.57
#